data_AF-A0A177D1Q7-F1
#
_entry.id   AF-A0A177D1Q7-F1
#
_cell.length_a   1.000
_cell.length_b   1.000
_cell.length_c   1.000
_cell.angle_alpha   90.00
_cell.angle_beta   90.00
_cell.angle_gamma   90.00
#
_symmetry.space_group_name_H-M   'P 1'
#
loop_
_entity.id
_entity.type
_entity.pdbx_description
1 polymer ?
#
loop_
_entity_poly.entity_id
_entity_poly.type
_entity_poly.pdbx_seq_one_letter_code
_entity_poly.pdbx_strand_id
1 'polypeptide(L)'
;MAPPLTVRNLTAATITLKSLERFEDPNTKQSKATAFPSALKNAQAIAPSAPELGLHVQSFKRQDVDVELAPFESYTLQFQALEQPDAKPASSPTSTTLRLTLEDEGKQRFRIDTNPTYTQKGSRILTPLTPNPSTSYTALYHPTTPIAHLTIHTHHLPNYARWMQNLPDNLPLSAISIPGTHNSHTHYRALPSVRCQVVEVKTQLENGIRFLDIRVQPASATDTSKRDLYLVHGAFPISLTGAKYLDPVLNACYAFLSANPSETILVSLKREGVGSATDAHLAAILEKHYFAPNASKWYVDEAIPYLGAARGKLVLVRRYKLTTSASPGPDTDTDTDEAAPGLGLDATAWPNNATHALHGPFCIQDFCEIMHPSFIPHKLTHANAHLVRAASTTHFIPGVNTDATNPVPPGPLYLNFLSGSNFFNRGTWPEKIARVVNRGVEEWICTGHHLATPVGDPQTPGHASVEGVEGVRGVGEGDGGAGVVVMDMVGDGGNWDLVRLVVGLNMGLLETVRCAM
;
A
#
# COMPACT_ATOMS: atom_id res chain seq x y z
N MET A 1 29.39 -12.33 17.50
CA MET A 1 28.11 -11.71 17.91
C MET A 1 27.03 -12.14 16.92
N ALA A 2 25.79 -12.39 17.36
CA ALA A 2 24.69 -12.57 16.42
C ALA A 2 24.42 -11.22 15.71
N PRO A 3 24.01 -11.21 14.44
CA PRO A 3 23.71 -9.96 13.75
C PRO A 3 22.56 -9.23 14.46
N PRO A 4 22.59 -7.88 14.49
CA PRO A 4 21.49 -7.10 15.06
C PRO A 4 20.19 -7.32 14.27
N LEU A 5 19.07 -7.25 14.98
CA LEU A 5 17.72 -7.30 14.42
C LEU A 5 16.91 -6.14 15.01
N THR A 6 16.21 -5.40 14.17
CA THR A 6 15.24 -4.39 14.61
C THR A 6 13.85 -4.96 14.57
N VAL A 7 13.10 -4.83 15.67
CA VAL A 7 11.67 -5.13 15.72
C VAL A 7 10.89 -3.82 15.58
N ARG A 8 9.86 -3.79 14.73
CA ARG A 8 9.04 -2.61 14.49
C ARG A 8 7.57 -2.92 14.76
N ASN A 9 6.87 -2.04 15.47
CA ASN A 9 5.44 -2.15 15.69
C ASN A 9 4.66 -1.39 14.61
N LEU A 10 4.01 -2.10 13.70
CA LEU A 10 2.98 -1.59 12.78
C LEU A 10 1.60 -2.19 13.13
N THR A 11 1.24 -2.15 14.40
CA THR A 11 -0.09 -2.51 14.91
C THR A 11 -0.74 -1.29 15.59
N ALA A 12 -2.07 -1.23 15.62
CA ALA A 12 -2.82 -0.11 16.22
C ALA A 12 -2.81 -0.07 17.77
N ALA A 13 -1.99 -0.90 18.40
CA ALA A 13 -1.91 -1.04 19.85
C ALA A 13 -0.46 -1.22 20.25
N THR A 14 -0.16 -0.96 21.53
CA THR A 14 1.17 -1.21 22.06
C THR A 14 1.44 -2.71 22.11
N ILE A 15 2.64 -3.12 21.71
CA ILE A 15 3.14 -4.48 21.90
C ILE A 15 4.32 -4.46 22.85
N THR A 16 4.40 -5.43 23.75
CA THR A 16 5.51 -5.57 24.68
C THR A 16 6.35 -6.78 24.29
N LEU A 17 7.65 -6.59 24.06
CA LEU A 17 8.59 -7.68 23.93
C LEU A 17 8.95 -8.20 25.32
N LYS A 18 8.61 -9.46 25.61
CA LYS A 18 8.75 -10.09 26.94
C LYS A 18 9.95 -11.02 27.07
N SER A 19 10.36 -11.68 25.99
CA SER A 19 11.54 -12.55 26.02
C SER A 19 12.23 -12.67 24.68
N LEU A 20 13.55 -12.87 24.76
CA LEU A 20 14.44 -13.17 23.65
C LEU A 20 15.16 -14.49 23.95
N GLU A 21 14.97 -15.47 23.07
CA GLU A 21 15.59 -16.79 23.17
C GLU A 21 16.48 -17.06 21.95
N ARG A 22 17.59 -17.75 22.17
CA ARG A 22 18.50 -18.21 21.12
C ARG A 22 18.60 -19.73 21.12
N PHE A 23 18.52 -20.30 19.93
CA PHE A 23 18.76 -21.73 19.70
C PHE A 23 19.43 -21.95 18.35
N GLU A 24 20.06 -23.13 18.21
CA GLU A 24 20.73 -23.53 16.97
C GLU A 24 19.68 -23.73 15.87
N ASP A 25 19.89 -23.11 14.70
CA ASP A 25 18.91 -23.14 13.63
C ASP A 25 18.76 -24.55 13.02
N PRO A 26 17.59 -25.22 13.17
CA PRO A 26 17.37 -26.54 12.59
C PRO A 26 17.33 -26.55 11.05
N ASN A 27 17.23 -25.38 10.41
CA ASN A 27 17.08 -25.23 8.96
C ASN A 27 18.36 -24.78 8.23
N THR A 28 19.53 -24.86 8.86
CA THR A 28 20.85 -24.48 8.29
C THR A 28 21.17 -25.10 6.92
N LYS A 29 20.48 -26.18 6.52
CA LYS A 29 20.66 -26.84 5.21
C LYS A 29 19.68 -26.41 4.11
N GLN A 30 18.58 -25.72 4.43
CA GLN A 30 17.57 -25.34 3.42
C GLN A 30 17.84 -23.99 2.74
N SER A 31 18.74 -23.16 3.30
CA SER A 31 18.99 -21.78 2.84
C SER A 31 20.24 -21.60 1.98
N LYS A 32 20.94 -22.68 1.59
CA LYS A 32 22.04 -22.57 0.61
C LYS A 32 21.47 -22.57 -0.80
N ALA A 33 21.60 -21.45 -1.51
CA ALA A 33 21.39 -21.39 -2.95
C ALA A 33 22.40 -22.34 -3.63
N THR A 34 21.94 -23.49 -4.11
CA THR A 34 22.72 -24.32 -5.03
C THR A 34 22.75 -23.63 -6.39
N ALA A 35 23.90 -23.10 -6.77
CA ALA A 35 24.19 -22.72 -8.14
C ALA A 35 24.22 -24.00 -9.00
N PHE A 36 23.22 -24.19 -9.87
CA PHE A 36 23.29 -24.71 -11.26
C PHE A 36 21.87 -25.11 -11.73
N PRO A 37 21.46 -24.81 -12.99
CA PRO A 37 20.10 -25.02 -13.46
C PRO A 37 19.95 -26.26 -14.35
N SER A 38 19.00 -27.16 -14.05
CA SER A 38 18.13 -27.82 -15.04
C SER A 38 17.35 -29.01 -14.45
N ALA A 39 16.09 -29.13 -14.91
CA ALA A 39 15.28 -30.34 -15.10
C ALA A 39 14.34 -30.87 -13.97
N LEU A 40 13.06 -30.80 -14.33
CA LEU A 40 11.90 -31.69 -14.10
C LEU A 40 11.28 -31.92 -12.70
N LYS A 41 10.02 -31.43 -12.62
CA LYS A 41 8.74 -32.10 -12.30
C LYS A 41 8.68 -33.19 -11.20
N ASN A 42 7.73 -32.94 -10.29
CA ASN A 42 6.99 -33.87 -9.45
C ASN A 42 7.82 -34.79 -8.54
N ALA A 43 8.02 -34.32 -7.31
CA ALA A 43 8.07 -35.19 -6.15
C ALA A 43 7.22 -34.56 -5.04
N GLN A 44 6.08 -35.19 -4.73
CA GLN A 44 5.46 -35.05 -3.42
C GLN A 44 6.48 -35.55 -2.40
N ALA A 45 7.11 -34.64 -1.67
CA ALA A 45 7.94 -34.97 -0.53
C ALA A 45 7.11 -34.74 0.73
N ILE A 46 6.66 -35.85 1.32
CA ILE A 46 6.16 -35.92 2.69
C ILE A 46 7.36 -35.60 3.60
N ALA A 47 7.48 -34.33 3.98
CA ALA A 47 8.42 -33.86 5.00
C ALA A 47 7.62 -33.07 6.04
N PRO A 48 7.81 -33.31 7.35
CA PRO A 48 7.06 -32.62 8.39
C PRO A 48 7.33 -31.12 8.34
N SER A 49 6.30 -30.33 8.65
CA SER A 49 6.37 -28.87 8.55
C SER A 49 7.18 -28.27 9.72
N ALA A 50 7.89 -27.16 9.47
CA ALA A 50 8.72 -26.43 10.44
C ALA A 50 8.11 -26.13 11.83
N PRO A 51 6.77 -26.02 12.03
CA PRO A 51 6.18 -25.87 13.36
C PRO A 51 6.40 -27.07 14.29
N GLU A 52 6.56 -28.29 13.77
CA GLU A 52 6.59 -29.52 14.56
C GLU A 52 7.98 -29.80 15.17
N LEU A 53 9.07 -29.36 14.53
CA LEU A 53 10.43 -29.52 15.08
C LEU A 53 10.84 -28.41 16.06
N GLY A 54 10.21 -27.23 16.01
CA GLY A 54 10.57 -26.08 16.86
C GLY A 54 10.00 -26.09 18.28
N LEU A 55 9.06 -27.01 18.58
CA LEU A 55 8.40 -27.08 19.89
C LEU A 55 9.27 -27.69 21.00
N HIS A 56 10.37 -28.39 20.65
CA HIS A 56 11.18 -29.17 21.60
C HIS A 56 12.68 -28.83 21.62
N VAL A 57 13.12 -27.80 20.88
CA VAL A 57 14.53 -27.36 20.92
C VAL A 57 14.77 -26.54 22.19
N GLN A 58 15.70 -26.99 23.03
CA GLN A 58 16.11 -26.26 24.23
C GLN A 58 16.89 -24.99 23.86
N SER A 59 16.42 -23.84 24.35
CA SER A 59 17.14 -22.56 24.24
C SER A 59 18.45 -22.63 25.03
N PHE A 60 19.58 -22.23 24.45
CA PHE A 60 20.85 -22.18 25.19
C PHE A 60 21.03 -20.86 25.95
N LYS A 61 20.31 -19.80 25.55
CA LYS A 61 20.26 -18.50 26.24
C LYS A 61 18.86 -17.91 26.12
N ARG A 62 18.25 -17.58 27.27
CA ARG A 62 17.01 -16.81 27.39
C ARG A 62 17.31 -15.51 28.12
N GLN A 63 16.83 -14.41 27.59
CA GLN A 63 16.86 -13.08 28.21
C GLN A 63 15.41 -12.62 28.32
N ASP A 64 14.93 -12.45 29.55
CA ASP A 64 13.67 -11.76 29.76
C ASP A 64 13.91 -10.26 29.56
N VAL A 65 13.01 -9.65 28.81
CA VAL A 65 13.04 -8.22 28.46
C VAL A 65 11.66 -7.64 28.74
N ASP A 66 11.58 -6.33 28.88
CA ASP A 66 10.29 -5.65 29.04
C ASP A 66 10.34 -4.35 28.26
N VAL A 67 10.26 -4.48 26.94
CA VAL A 67 10.34 -3.34 26.01
C VAL A 67 8.97 -3.12 25.40
N GLU A 68 8.34 -2.04 25.80
CA GLU A 68 7.10 -1.56 25.18
C GLU A 68 7.44 -0.86 23.86
N LEU A 69 6.64 -1.15 22.83
CA LEU A 69 6.69 -0.50 21.53
C LEU A 69 5.31 0.02 21.21
N ALA A 70 5.14 1.33 21.29
CA ALA A 70 3.94 2.00 20.81
C ALA A 70 3.83 1.85 19.27
N PRO A 71 2.66 2.13 18.68
CA PRO A 71 2.50 2.16 17.23
C PRO A 71 3.59 3.00 16.55
N PHE A 72 4.13 2.49 15.42
CA PHE A 72 5.25 3.05 14.65
C PHE A 72 6.63 3.03 15.31
N GLU A 73 6.77 2.68 16.58
CA GLU A 73 8.08 2.59 17.23
C GLU A 73 8.90 1.39 16.73
N SER A 74 10.21 1.49 16.91
CA SER A 74 11.14 0.42 16.55
C SER A 74 12.19 0.22 17.63
N TYR A 75 12.56 -1.02 17.90
CA TYR A 75 13.60 -1.38 18.86
C TYR A 75 14.63 -2.33 18.27
N THR A 76 15.90 -1.93 18.35
CA THR A 76 17.02 -2.79 17.95
C THR A 76 17.40 -3.70 19.10
N LEU A 77 17.30 -5.01 18.89
CA LEU A 77 17.58 -6.01 19.91
C LEU A 77 19.02 -5.91 20.42
N GLN A 78 19.17 -5.60 21.71
CA GLN A 78 20.45 -5.62 22.41
C GLN A 78 20.63 -6.96 23.11
N PHE A 79 21.56 -7.78 22.62
CA PHE A 79 21.93 -8.99 23.30
C PHE A 79 23.17 -8.73 24.14
N GLN A 80 23.03 -8.77 25.45
CA GLN A 80 24.17 -8.65 26.36
C GLN A 80 25.21 -9.72 26.00
N ALA A 81 26.40 -9.28 25.64
CA ALA A 81 27.56 -10.14 25.56
C ALA A 81 27.93 -10.54 26.99
N LEU A 82 27.37 -11.65 27.47
CA LEU A 82 28.02 -12.38 28.55
C LEU A 82 29.30 -12.97 27.95
N GLU A 83 30.37 -12.18 27.95
CA GLU A 83 31.73 -12.68 27.83
C GLU A 83 31.94 -13.66 28.98
N GLN A 84 32.05 -14.96 28.67
CA GLN A 84 32.77 -15.86 29.57
C GLN A 84 34.26 -15.67 29.24
N PRO A 85 35.11 -15.30 30.22
CA PRO A 85 36.52 -15.03 29.98
C PRO A 85 37.32 -16.21 29.41
N ASP A 86 36.79 -17.45 29.46
CA ASP A 86 37.56 -18.67 29.19
C ASP A 86 36.96 -19.64 28.16
N ALA A 87 35.97 -19.22 27.36
CA ALA A 87 35.43 -20.10 26.31
C ALA A 87 36.26 -20.00 25.01
N LYS A 88 36.95 -21.10 24.63
CA LYS A 88 37.65 -21.24 23.35
C LYS A 88 36.78 -20.77 22.18
N PRO A 89 37.37 -20.14 21.14
CA PRO A 89 36.60 -19.63 20.00
C PRO A 89 35.90 -20.79 19.30
N ALA A 90 34.58 -20.88 19.47
CA ALA A 90 33.76 -21.79 18.72
C ALA A 90 33.88 -21.43 17.23
N SER A 91 34.25 -22.42 16.43
CA SER A 91 34.40 -22.34 14.98
C SER A 91 33.09 -21.92 14.31
N SER A 92 33.15 -20.86 13.48
CA SER A 92 32.12 -20.40 12.52
C SER A 92 30.82 -19.86 13.14
N PRO A 93 30.20 -18.79 12.61
CA PRO A 93 28.91 -18.31 13.09
C PRO A 93 27.84 -19.34 12.76
N THR A 94 27.54 -20.23 13.70
CA THR A 94 26.38 -21.11 13.61
C THR A 94 25.13 -20.24 13.57
N SER A 95 24.37 -20.39 12.48
CA SER A 95 23.08 -19.74 12.24
C SER A 95 22.24 -19.79 13.51
N THR A 96 22.07 -18.65 14.18
CA THR A 96 21.34 -18.57 15.44
C THR A 96 19.93 -18.09 15.15
N THR A 97 18.95 -18.94 15.40
CA THR A 97 17.54 -18.53 15.34
C THR A 97 17.19 -17.80 16.63
N LEU A 98 16.51 -16.67 16.47
CA LEU A 98 15.92 -15.87 17.53
C LEU A 98 14.46 -16.25 17.68
N ARG A 99 14.03 -16.49 18.93
CA ARG A 99 12.62 -16.60 19.30
C ARG A 99 12.24 -15.40 20.15
N LEU A 100 11.22 -14.69 19.69
CA LEU A 100 10.67 -13.51 20.35
C LEU A 100 9.31 -13.88 20.92
N THR A 101 9.09 -13.54 22.18
CA THR A 101 7.77 -13.58 22.81
C THR A 101 7.25 -12.16 22.95
N LEU A 102 6.07 -11.93 22.38
CA LEU A 102 5.36 -10.65 22.40
C LEU A 102 4.11 -10.79 23.27
N GLU A 103 3.73 -9.73 23.96
CA GLU A 103 2.50 -9.60 24.73
C GLU A 103 1.74 -8.36 24.24
N ASP A 104 0.44 -8.47 23.99
CA ASP A 104 -0.41 -7.32 23.65
C ASP A 104 -1.03 -6.67 24.91
N GLU A 105 -1.77 -5.57 24.71
CA GLU A 105 -2.48 -4.86 25.80
C GLU A 105 -3.48 -5.75 26.53
N GLY A 106 -4.07 -6.73 25.84
CA GLY A 106 -4.97 -7.73 26.40
C GLY A 106 -4.26 -8.87 27.17
N LYS A 107 -2.95 -8.74 27.40
CA LYS A 107 -2.10 -9.76 28.03
C LYS A 107 -2.09 -11.09 27.28
N GLN A 108 -2.40 -11.07 25.98
CA GLN A 108 -2.31 -12.24 25.10
C GLN A 108 -0.89 -12.36 24.58
N ARG A 109 -0.34 -13.57 24.59
CA ARG A 109 1.05 -13.84 24.23
C ARG A 109 1.18 -14.52 22.89
N PHE A 110 2.20 -14.12 22.15
CA PHE A 110 2.49 -14.60 20.81
C PHE A 110 3.99 -14.86 20.65
N ARG A 111 4.32 -15.79 19.76
CA ARG A 111 5.70 -16.23 19.51
C ARG A 111 6.04 -16.13 18.02
N ILE A 112 7.25 -15.68 17.73
CA ILE A 112 7.84 -15.77 16.38
C ILE A 112 9.29 -16.22 16.44
N ASP A 113 9.65 -17.09 15.49
CA ASP A 113 11.01 -17.55 15.28
C ASP A 113 11.54 -16.94 13.96
N THR A 114 12.67 -16.26 14.04
CA THR A 114 13.32 -15.62 12.89
C THR A 114 14.84 -15.69 13.01
N ASN A 115 15.55 -15.51 11.91
CA ASN A 115 17.00 -15.51 11.89
C ASN A 115 17.52 -14.24 11.19
N PRO A 116 18.31 -13.39 11.89
CA PRO A 116 18.83 -12.15 11.33
C PRO A 116 19.78 -12.33 10.13
N THR A 117 20.22 -13.56 9.85
CA THR A 117 21.08 -13.91 8.71
C THR A 117 20.30 -14.37 7.47
N TYR A 118 18.98 -14.50 7.55
CA TYR A 118 18.19 -14.86 6.37
C TYR A 118 18.41 -13.82 5.29
N THR A 119 18.66 -14.28 4.06
CA THR A 119 18.94 -13.45 2.89
C THR A 119 17.69 -13.13 2.07
N GLN A 120 16.56 -13.75 2.43
CA GLN A 120 15.29 -13.61 1.76
C GLN A 120 14.28 -12.96 2.69
N LYS A 121 13.42 -12.13 2.11
CA LYS A 121 12.21 -11.63 2.78
C LYS A 121 11.29 -12.81 3.13
N GLY A 122 10.57 -12.71 4.24
CA GLY A 122 9.56 -13.72 4.61
C GLY A 122 8.45 -13.14 5.47
N SER A 123 7.21 -13.57 5.20
CA SER A 123 6.03 -13.23 5.99
C SER A 123 5.57 -14.45 6.79
N ARG A 124 5.30 -14.30 8.08
CA ARG A 124 4.90 -15.39 8.98
C ARG A 124 3.87 -14.94 10.00
N ILE A 125 2.80 -15.70 10.14
CA ILE A 125 1.82 -15.51 11.23
C ILE A 125 2.48 -15.91 12.56
N LEU A 126 2.30 -15.10 13.59
CA LEU A 126 2.79 -15.39 14.93
C LEU A 126 2.03 -16.59 15.53
N THR A 127 2.74 -17.46 16.23
CA THR A 127 2.11 -18.57 16.97
C THR A 127 1.48 -18.03 18.26
N PRO A 128 0.16 -18.17 18.47
CA PRO A 128 -0.44 -17.78 19.74
C PRO A 128 0.00 -18.72 20.86
N LEU A 129 0.37 -18.14 22.00
CA LEU A 129 0.66 -18.84 23.25
C LEU A 129 -0.52 -18.78 24.21
N THR A 130 -1.33 -17.72 24.12
CA THR A 130 -2.62 -17.63 24.82
C THR A 130 -3.70 -18.40 24.03
N PRO A 131 -4.50 -19.28 24.66
CA PRO A 131 -5.61 -19.95 23.99
C PRO A 131 -6.66 -18.96 23.47
N ASN A 132 -7.14 -19.17 22.24
CA ASN A 132 -8.20 -18.37 21.60
C ASN A 132 -7.95 -16.86 21.65
N PRO A 133 -6.85 -16.36 21.06
CA PRO A 133 -6.56 -14.93 21.09
C PRO A 133 -7.64 -14.13 20.35
N SER A 134 -7.85 -12.89 20.79
CA SER A 134 -8.82 -11.97 20.18
C SER A 134 -8.33 -11.45 18.81
N THR A 135 -7.03 -11.56 18.57
CA THR A 135 -6.34 -11.05 17.39
C THR A 135 -5.28 -12.04 16.91
N SER A 136 -4.76 -11.79 15.72
CA SER A 136 -3.59 -12.48 15.18
C SER A 136 -2.64 -11.45 14.59
N TYR A 137 -1.34 -11.75 14.68
CA TYR A 137 -0.27 -10.89 14.20
C TYR A 137 0.50 -11.60 13.09
N THR A 138 1.05 -10.83 12.16
CA THR A 138 2.00 -11.30 11.15
C THR A 138 3.30 -10.53 11.31
N ALA A 139 4.41 -11.23 11.19
CA ALA A 139 5.74 -10.66 11.13
C ALA A 139 6.25 -10.68 9.69
N LEU A 140 6.67 -9.54 9.19
CA LEU A 140 7.36 -9.38 7.92
C LEU A 140 8.85 -9.16 8.16
N TYR A 141 9.66 -10.14 7.79
CA TYR A 141 11.11 -10.07 7.86
C TYR A 141 11.69 -9.49 6.57
N HIS A 142 12.54 -8.47 6.72
CA HIS A 142 13.32 -7.85 5.64
C HIS A 142 14.83 -7.95 5.94
N PRO A 143 15.63 -8.52 5.02
CA PRO A 143 17.08 -8.65 5.18
C PRO A 143 17.81 -7.36 4.79
N THR A 144 17.38 -6.23 5.34
CA THR A 144 17.93 -4.90 5.05
C THR A 144 19.35 -4.73 5.59
N THR A 145 20.12 -3.86 4.94
CA THR A 145 21.46 -3.44 5.38
C THR A 145 21.41 -2.03 5.97
N PRO A 146 22.12 -1.75 7.09
CA PRO A 146 23.06 -2.63 7.79
C PRO A 146 22.41 -3.61 8.79
N ILE A 147 21.14 -3.41 9.15
CA ILE A 147 20.43 -4.18 10.17
C ILE A 147 19.16 -4.77 9.55
N ALA A 148 18.88 -6.06 9.81
CA ALA A 148 17.65 -6.71 9.37
C ALA A 148 16.45 -6.21 10.19
N HIS A 149 15.26 -6.23 9.60
CA HIS A 149 14.03 -5.75 10.23
C HIS A 149 12.98 -6.86 10.33
N LEU A 150 12.29 -6.91 11.47
CA LEU A 150 11.12 -7.73 11.72
C LEU A 150 9.95 -6.80 12.07
N THR A 151 9.07 -6.57 11.11
CA THR A 151 7.91 -5.70 11.29
C THR A 151 6.71 -6.52 11.72
N ILE A 152 6.16 -6.22 12.89
CA ILE A 152 4.95 -6.84 13.41
C ILE A 152 3.77 -5.99 12.95
N HIS A 153 2.81 -6.58 12.25
CA HIS A 153 1.57 -5.92 11.88
C HIS A 153 0.39 -6.84 12.18
N THR A 154 -0.78 -6.25 12.38
CA THR A 154 -1.95 -7.04 12.73
C THR A 154 -2.49 -7.77 11.50
N HIS A 155 -2.79 -9.05 11.65
CA HIS A 155 -3.36 -9.91 10.60
C HIS A 155 -4.89 -9.88 10.61
N HIS A 156 -5.49 -9.54 11.76
CA HIS A 156 -6.92 -9.65 12.03
C HIS A 156 -7.87 -8.67 11.30
N LEU A 157 -7.48 -7.99 10.21
CA LEU A 157 -8.49 -7.53 9.24
C LEU A 157 -8.92 -8.79 8.49
N PRO A 158 -9.93 -9.55 8.95
CA PRO A 158 -10.07 -10.97 8.66
C PRO A 158 -10.52 -11.21 7.21
N ASN A 159 -10.68 -10.15 6.43
CA ASN A 159 -10.92 -10.18 5.01
C ASN A 159 -10.46 -8.86 4.36
N TYR A 160 -9.41 -8.90 3.53
CA TYR A 160 -8.98 -7.75 2.73
C TYR A 160 -10.06 -7.29 1.72
N ALA A 161 -11.10 -8.07 1.45
CA ALA A 161 -12.28 -7.61 0.72
C ALA A 161 -13.17 -6.65 1.54
N ARG A 162 -12.96 -6.51 2.87
CA ARG A 162 -13.81 -5.72 3.79
C ARG A 162 -13.00 -4.92 4.80
N TRP A 163 -11.80 -4.47 4.43
CA TRP A 163 -10.90 -3.84 5.40
C TRP A 163 -11.38 -2.46 5.87
N MET A 164 -12.19 -1.75 5.08
CA MET A 164 -12.76 -0.46 5.48
C MET A 164 -13.92 -0.62 6.48
N GLN A 165 -14.41 -1.83 6.74
CA GLN A 165 -15.56 -2.08 7.64
C GLN A 165 -15.35 -1.55 9.07
N ASN A 166 -14.12 -1.60 9.57
CA ASN A 166 -13.80 -1.19 10.95
C ASN A 166 -13.37 0.28 11.04
N LEU A 167 -13.33 1.00 9.92
CA LEU A 167 -13.03 2.43 9.90
C LEU A 167 -14.30 3.24 10.21
N PRO A 168 -14.23 4.30 11.02
CA PRO A 168 -15.37 5.19 11.29
C PRO A 168 -15.89 5.94 10.05
N ASP A 169 -17.21 6.20 10.02
CA ASP A 169 -17.88 6.85 8.90
C ASP A 169 -17.52 8.33 8.72
N ASN A 170 -17.11 9.00 9.80
CA ASN A 170 -16.69 10.41 9.81
C ASN A 170 -15.23 10.62 9.35
N LEU A 171 -14.51 9.56 8.98
CA LEU A 171 -13.17 9.72 8.41
C LEU A 171 -13.27 10.28 6.98
N PRO A 172 -12.57 11.38 6.65
CA PRO A 172 -12.46 11.81 5.26
C PRO A 172 -11.66 10.78 4.45
N LEU A 173 -12.00 10.55 3.19
CA LEU A 173 -11.23 9.62 2.35
C LEU A 173 -9.76 10.02 2.21
N SER A 174 -9.43 11.31 2.35
CA SER A 174 -8.04 11.78 2.36
C SER A 174 -7.21 11.28 3.54
N ALA A 175 -7.84 10.94 4.67
CA ALA A 175 -7.15 10.37 5.85
C ALA A 175 -6.80 8.90 5.71
N ILE A 176 -7.44 8.19 4.78
CA ILE A 176 -7.33 6.73 4.69
C ILE A 176 -6.13 6.37 3.81
N SER A 177 -5.27 5.48 4.33
CA SER A 177 -4.21 4.85 3.56
C SER A 177 -4.81 3.79 2.63
N ILE A 178 -4.75 4.03 1.32
CA ILE A 178 -5.48 3.25 0.32
C ILE A 178 -4.49 2.63 -0.69
N PRO A 179 -4.44 1.30 -0.85
CA PRO A 179 -3.68 0.71 -1.93
C PRO A 179 -4.43 0.86 -3.26
N GLY A 180 -3.70 1.25 -4.30
CA GLY A 180 -4.19 1.48 -5.65
C GLY A 180 -3.40 0.74 -6.72
N THR A 181 -3.95 0.65 -7.92
CA THR A 181 -3.27 0.09 -9.09
C THR A 181 -3.24 1.04 -10.27
N HIS A 182 -2.07 1.16 -10.90
CA HIS A 182 -1.89 1.94 -12.12
C HIS A 182 -2.34 1.11 -13.32
N ASN A 183 -3.07 1.73 -14.25
CA ASN A 183 -3.63 1.03 -15.42
C ASN A 183 -4.26 -0.32 -15.04
N SER A 184 -5.17 -0.29 -14.07
CA SER A 184 -5.66 -1.46 -13.31
C SER A 184 -6.15 -2.61 -14.20
N HIS A 185 -6.66 -2.29 -15.40
CA HIS A 185 -7.19 -3.24 -16.36
C HIS A 185 -6.14 -4.00 -17.18
N THR A 186 -4.85 -3.61 -17.14
CA THR A 186 -3.80 -4.11 -18.05
C THR A 186 -3.17 -5.43 -17.58
N HIS A 187 -4.00 -6.44 -17.31
CA HIS A 187 -3.57 -7.78 -16.87
C HIS A 187 -3.57 -8.85 -17.96
N TYR A 188 -4.20 -8.56 -19.10
CA TYR A 188 -4.30 -9.48 -20.21
C TYR A 188 -2.94 -9.82 -20.83
N ARG A 189 -2.92 -10.88 -21.64
CA ARG A 189 -1.77 -11.21 -22.48
C ARG A 189 -1.53 -10.07 -23.49
N ALA A 190 -0.49 -9.27 -23.26
CA ALA A 190 -0.07 -8.13 -24.06
C ALA A 190 1.47 -8.08 -24.16
N LEU A 191 2.00 -7.07 -24.86
CA LEU A 191 3.45 -6.81 -24.83
C LEU A 191 3.88 -6.45 -23.40
N PRO A 192 5.06 -6.91 -22.92
CA PRO A 192 5.48 -6.66 -21.54
C PRO A 192 5.66 -5.18 -21.19
N SER A 193 5.90 -4.32 -22.18
CA SER A 193 5.96 -2.86 -22.02
C SER A 193 4.62 -2.20 -21.74
N VAL A 194 3.51 -2.90 -21.96
CA VAL A 194 2.13 -2.39 -21.88
C VAL A 194 1.37 -3.00 -20.70
N ARG A 195 1.79 -4.17 -20.24
CA ARG A 195 1.18 -4.89 -19.13
C ARG A 195 1.65 -4.27 -17.81
N CYS A 196 0.77 -3.61 -17.09
CA CYS A 196 1.06 -3.04 -15.77
C CYS A 196 0.60 -3.93 -14.62
N GLN A 197 -0.33 -4.87 -14.86
CA GLN A 197 -0.86 -5.76 -13.82
C GLN A 197 -0.73 -7.24 -14.19
N VAL A 198 -0.75 -8.11 -13.18
CA VAL A 198 -0.70 -9.57 -13.39
C VAL A 198 -2.02 -10.29 -13.10
N VAL A 199 -2.94 -9.62 -12.39
CA VAL A 199 -4.25 -10.16 -11.98
C VAL A 199 -5.40 -9.22 -12.37
N GLU A 200 -6.59 -9.78 -12.55
CA GLU A 200 -7.79 -9.02 -12.91
C GLU A 200 -8.31 -8.13 -11.77
N VAL A 201 -9.16 -7.14 -12.11
CA VAL A 201 -9.68 -6.15 -11.15
C VAL A 201 -10.42 -6.83 -9.99
N LYS A 202 -11.18 -7.90 -10.22
CA LYS A 202 -11.84 -8.65 -9.15
C LYS A 202 -10.83 -9.11 -8.08
N THR A 203 -9.75 -9.76 -8.49
CA THR A 203 -8.69 -10.23 -7.59
C THR A 203 -7.96 -9.08 -6.90
N GLN A 204 -7.76 -7.95 -7.60
CA GLN A 204 -7.19 -6.73 -6.99
C GLN A 204 -8.07 -6.25 -5.82
N LEU A 205 -9.38 -6.14 -6.03
CA LEU A 205 -10.34 -5.71 -5.00
C LEU A 205 -10.41 -6.69 -3.82
N GLU A 206 -10.45 -8.00 -4.10
CA GLU A 206 -10.45 -9.05 -3.06
C GLU A 206 -9.20 -9.03 -2.17
N ASN A 207 -8.08 -8.49 -2.67
CA ASN A 207 -6.82 -8.39 -1.93
C ASN A 207 -6.54 -6.99 -1.37
N GLY A 208 -7.52 -6.08 -1.43
CA GLY A 208 -7.49 -4.81 -0.68
C GLY A 208 -7.39 -3.54 -1.52
N ILE A 209 -7.18 -3.64 -2.85
CA ILE A 209 -7.12 -2.46 -3.73
C ILE A 209 -8.45 -1.68 -3.68
N ARG A 210 -8.40 -0.36 -3.49
CA ARG A 210 -9.57 0.53 -3.52
C ARG A 210 -9.39 1.80 -4.37
N PHE A 211 -8.25 1.95 -5.04
CA PHE A 211 -8.05 2.98 -6.07
C PHE A 211 -7.69 2.32 -7.41
N LEU A 212 -8.44 2.63 -8.46
CA LEU A 212 -8.24 2.08 -9.80
C LEU A 212 -7.95 3.20 -10.81
N ASP A 213 -6.79 3.18 -11.46
CA ASP A 213 -6.50 4.03 -12.62
C ASP A 213 -6.95 3.32 -13.90
N ILE A 214 -8.05 3.78 -14.49
CA ILE A 214 -8.64 3.22 -15.70
C ILE A 214 -8.52 4.23 -16.84
N ARG A 215 -8.03 3.73 -17.98
CA ARG A 215 -7.76 4.55 -19.16
C ARG A 215 -8.59 4.04 -20.33
N VAL A 216 -9.34 4.96 -20.92
CA VAL A 216 -10.37 4.64 -21.91
C VAL A 216 -10.23 5.46 -23.18
N GLN A 217 -10.68 4.86 -24.28
CA GLN A 217 -10.86 5.53 -25.56
C GLN A 217 -12.27 5.23 -26.10
N PRO A 218 -13.07 6.24 -26.48
CA PRO A 218 -14.31 6.00 -27.20
C PRO A 218 -14.11 5.18 -28.47
N ALA A 219 -14.94 4.16 -28.67
CA ALA A 219 -14.93 3.35 -29.89
C ALA A 219 -15.41 4.13 -31.12
N SER A 220 -16.28 5.11 -30.91
CA SER A 220 -16.73 6.06 -31.91
C SER A 220 -16.32 7.47 -31.49
N ALA A 221 -15.68 8.22 -32.40
CA ALA A 221 -15.20 9.57 -32.12
C ALA A 221 -16.25 10.67 -32.35
N THR A 222 -17.38 10.35 -32.97
CA THR A 222 -18.38 11.34 -33.41
C THR A 222 -19.81 11.00 -32.99
N ASP A 223 -20.08 9.74 -32.63
CA ASP A 223 -21.42 9.27 -32.28
C ASP A 223 -21.48 8.89 -30.80
N THR A 224 -22.08 9.75 -29.99
CA THR A 224 -22.30 9.57 -28.53
C THR A 224 -23.45 8.61 -28.21
N SER A 225 -24.21 8.14 -29.20
CA SER A 225 -25.20 7.06 -28.97
C SER A 225 -24.51 5.71 -28.76
N LYS A 226 -23.29 5.55 -29.27
CA LYS A 226 -22.44 4.37 -29.04
C LYS A 226 -21.77 4.48 -27.67
N ARG A 227 -22.09 3.54 -26.80
CA ARG A 227 -21.55 3.51 -25.43
C ARG A 227 -20.12 2.98 -25.31
N ASP A 228 -19.66 2.22 -26.30
CA ASP A 228 -18.45 1.40 -26.13
C ASP A 228 -17.20 2.26 -25.88
N LEU A 229 -16.58 2.01 -24.73
CA LEU A 229 -15.30 2.58 -24.33
C LEU A 229 -14.24 1.47 -24.28
N TYR A 230 -13.26 1.54 -25.18
CA TYR A 230 -12.13 0.62 -25.18
C TYR A 230 -11.18 0.92 -24.03
N LEU A 231 -10.67 -0.14 -23.41
CA LEU A 231 -9.57 -0.07 -22.47
C LEU A 231 -8.24 0.03 -23.22
N VAL A 232 -7.41 1.00 -22.84
CA VAL A 232 -6.16 1.33 -23.57
C VAL A 232 -4.99 1.57 -22.62
N HIS A 233 -3.78 1.62 -23.16
CA HIS A 233 -2.57 2.07 -22.48
C HIS A 233 -1.65 2.76 -23.50
N GLY A 234 -1.69 4.08 -23.51
CA GLY A 234 -1.14 4.88 -24.60
C GLY A 234 -1.73 4.46 -25.95
N ALA A 235 -0.89 4.40 -26.98
CA ALA A 235 -1.28 3.98 -28.33
C ALA A 235 -1.37 2.45 -28.53
N PHE A 236 -1.14 1.65 -27.48
CA PHE A 236 -0.88 0.22 -27.63
C PHE A 236 -2.08 -0.65 -27.22
N PRO A 237 -2.26 -1.81 -27.89
CA PRO A 237 -3.30 -2.76 -27.50
C PRO A 237 -2.95 -3.39 -26.15
N ILE A 238 -3.89 -3.32 -25.21
CA ILE A 238 -3.76 -3.93 -23.88
C ILE A 238 -4.07 -5.43 -23.87
N SER A 239 -4.38 -6.03 -25.03
CA SER A 239 -4.60 -7.47 -25.19
C SER A 239 -4.31 -7.93 -26.63
N LEU A 240 -3.64 -9.07 -26.77
CA LEU A 240 -3.41 -9.74 -28.05
C LEU A 240 -4.61 -10.57 -28.54
N THR A 241 -5.70 -10.64 -27.76
CA THR A 241 -6.90 -11.42 -28.10
C THR A 241 -8.11 -10.53 -28.43
N GLY A 242 -7.85 -9.28 -28.83
CA GLY A 242 -8.87 -8.31 -29.22
C GLY A 242 -9.17 -7.26 -28.16
N ALA A 243 -9.99 -6.28 -28.54
CA ALA A 243 -10.36 -5.14 -27.70
C ALA A 243 -11.06 -5.58 -26.41
N LYS A 244 -10.86 -4.79 -25.35
CA LYS A 244 -11.50 -4.94 -24.03
C LYS A 244 -12.22 -3.64 -23.71
N TYR A 245 -13.25 -3.72 -22.85
CA TYR A 245 -14.23 -2.65 -22.69
C TYR A 245 -14.38 -2.27 -21.22
N LEU A 246 -14.85 -1.05 -20.96
CA LEU A 246 -15.07 -0.53 -19.60
C LEU A 246 -16.13 -1.31 -18.82
N ASP A 247 -17.22 -1.74 -19.47
CA ASP A 247 -18.37 -2.39 -18.82
C ASP A 247 -18.00 -3.57 -17.92
N PRO A 248 -17.22 -4.58 -18.35
CA PRO A 248 -16.75 -5.66 -17.46
C PRO A 248 -16.02 -5.19 -16.21
N VAL A 249 -15.22 -4.11 -16.30
CA VAL A 249 -14.46 -3.59 -15.16
C VAL A 249 -15.40 -2.94 -14.15
N LEU A 250 -16.33 -2.11 -14.60
CA LEU A 250 -17.33 -1.49 -13.72
C LEU A 250 -18.27 -2.52 -13.11
N ASN A 251 -18.68 -3.54 -13.87
CA ASN A 251 -19.50 -4.64 -13.35
C ASN A 251 -18.78 -5.42 -12.24
N ALA A 252 -17.47 -5.65 -12.37
CA ALA A 252 -16.69 -6.26 -11.28
C ALA A 252 -16.68 -5.37 -10.03
N CYS A 253 -16.56 -4.05 -10.20
CA CYS A 253 -16.61 -3.11 -9.08
C CYS A 253 -18.00 -3.06 -8.41
N TYR A 254 -19.08 -3.02 -9.19
CA TYR A 254 -20.44 -3.05 -8.66
C TYR A 254 -20.75 -4.35 -7.92
N ALA A 255 -20.35 -5.50 -8.48
CA ALA A 255 -20.53 -6.79 -7.83
C ALA A 255 -19.74 -6.86 -6.52
N PHE A 256 -18.52 -6.34 -6.51
CA PHE A 256 -17.69 -6.26 -5.31
C PHE A 256 -18.34 -5.40 -4.21
N LEU A 257 -18.81 -4.19 -4.54
CA LEU A 257 -19.46 -3.30 -3.57
C LEU A 257 -20.80 -3.85 -3.08
N SER A 258 -21.55 -4.56 -3.93
CA SER A 258 -22.77 -5.24 -3.51
C SER A 258 -22.49 -6.36 -2.50
N ALA A 259 -21.37 -7.06 -2.63
CA ALA A 259 -20.95 -8.10 -1.68
C ALA A 259 -20.28 -7.54 -0.43
N ASN A 260 -19.72 -6.33 -0.53
CA ASN A 260 -18.93 -5.66 0.52
C ASN A 260 -19.40 -4.20 0.68
N PRO A 261 -20.62 -3.96 1.18
CA PRO A 261 -21.21 -2.62 1.22
C PRO A 261 -20.48 -1.64 2.17
N SER A 262 -19.61 -2.16 3.04
CA SER A 262 -18.72 -1.33 3.86
C SER A 262 -17.64 -0.62 3.03
N GLU A 263 -17.34 -1.08 1.84
CA GLU A 263 -16.21 -0.57 1.06
C GLU A 263 -16.63 0.57 0.13
N THR A 264 -15.65 1.29 -0.40
CA THR A 264 -15.81 2.25 -1.49
C THR A 264 -14.64 2.12 -2.45
N ILE A 265 -14.80 2.47 -3.72
CA ILE A 265 -13.71 2.38 -4.71
C ILE A 265 -13.54 3.74 -5.39
N LEU A 266 -12.34 4.31 -5.32
CA LEU A 266 -11.96 5.46 -6.12
C LEU A 266 -11.63 5.00 -7.54
N VAL A 267 -12.32 5.55 -8.53
CA VAL A 267 -12.12 5.22 -9.95
C VAL A 267 -11.60 6.47 -10.67
N SER A 268 -10.31 6.45 -10.99
CA SER A 268 -9.67 7.44 -11.86
C SER A 268 -9.97 7.10 -13.31
N LEU A 269 -10.67 8.00 -14.01
CA LEU A 269 -10.99 7.87 -15.43
C LEU A 269 -10.24 8.90 -16.25
N LYS A 270 -9.42 8.43 -17.18
CA LYS A 270 -8.64 9.25 -18.11
C LYS A 270 -8.92 8.86 -19.55
N ARG A 271 -9.11 9.85 -20.43
CA ARG A 271 -9.06 9.61 -21.88
C ARG A 271 -7.63 9.36 -22.32
N GLU A 272 -7.42 8.33 -23.12
CA GLU A 272 -6.13 8.00 -23.72
C GLU A 272 -6.34 7.32 -25.08
N GLY A 273 -5.24 6.98 -25.77
CA GLY A 273 -5.27 6.30 -27.06
C GLY A 273 -5.07 7.22 -28.26
N VAL A 274 -5.13 6.62 -29.45
CA VAL A 274 -4.90 7.29 -30.75
C VAL A 274 -6.17 7.81 -31.40
N GLY A 275 -7.34 7.56 -30.79
CA GLY A 275 -8.63 8.01 -31.30
C GLY A 275 -8.76 9.55 -31.29
N SER A 276 -9.53 10.07 -32.24
CA SER A 276 -9.79 11.52 -32.39
C SER A 276 -10.90 12.07 -31.48
N ALA A 277 -11.48 11.24 -30.60
CA ALA A 277 -12.50 11.67 -29.66
C ALA A 277 -11.96 12.71 -28.66
N THR A 278 -12.75 13.74 -28.38
CA THR A 278 -12.40 14.78 -27.38
C THR A 278 -12.79 14.35 -25.96
N ASP A 279 -12.28 15.07 -24.95
CA ASP A 279 -12.71 14.86 -23.56
C ASP A 279 -14.21 15.13 -23.39
N ALA A 280 -14.73 16.16 -24.05
CA ALA A 280 -16.16 16.47 -24.11
C ALA A 280 -17.00 15.30 -24.65
N HIS A 281 -16.51 14.65 -25.71
CA HIS A 281 -17.17 13.47 -26.29
C HIS A 281 -17.16 12.29 -25.33
N LEU A 282 -16.03 12.04 -24.65
CA LEU A 282 -15.95 11.03 -23.59
C LEU A 282 -16.90 11.34 -22.43
N ALA A 283 -16.94 12.60 -21.97
CA ALA A 283 -17.81 13.03 -20.88
C ALA A 283 -19.29 12.76 -21.20
N ALA A 284 -19.73 13.09 -22.42
CA ALA A 284 -21.09 12.84 -22.87
C ALA A 284 -21.44 11.35 -22.91
N ILE A 285 -20.51 10.48 -23.33
CA ILE A 285 -20.70 9.02 -23.32
C ILE A 285 -20.79 8.49 -21.89
N LEU A 286 -19.86 8.91 -21.02
CA LEU A 286 -19.81 8.49 -19.62
C LEU A 286 -21.09 8.87 -18.88
N GLU A 287 -21.52 10.13 -19.01
CA GLU A 287 -22.73 10.63 -18.36
C GLU A 287 -23.97 9.85 -18.82
N LYS A 288 -24.18 9.78 -20.13
CA LYS A 288 -25.39 9.18 -20.72
C LYS A 288 -25.51 7.69 -20.46
N HIS A 289 -24.41 6.94 -20.53
CA HIS A 289 -24.47 5.47 -20.55
C HIS A 289 -23.95 4.80 -19.29
N TYR A 290 -23.11 5.48 -18.51
CA TYR A 290 -22.43 4.88 -17.35
C TYR A 290 -22.88 5.49 -16.02
N PHE A 291 -22.98 6.82 -15.91
CA PHE A 291 -23.29 7.51 -14.65
C PHE A 291 -24.79 7.69 -14.43
N ALA A 292 -25.52 8.39 -15.31
CA ALA A 292 -26.94 8.65 -15.12
C ALA A 292 -27.78 7.37 -14.92
N PRO A 293 -27.57 6.27 -15.68
CA PRO A 293 -28.27 5.01 -15.43
C PRO A 293 -27.90 4.31 -14.12
N ASN A 294 -26.78 4.70 -13.48
CA ASN A 294 -26.26 4.10 -12.25
C ASN A 294 -26.03 5.15 -11.15
N ALA A 295 -26.80 6.25 -11.13
CA ALA A 295 -26.51 7.41 -10.27
C ALA A 295 -26.31 7.05 -8.79
N SER A 296 -27.10 6.11 -8.25
CA SER A 296 -26.99 5.66 -6.86
C SER A 296 -25.70 4.90 -6.53
N LYS A 297 -24.96 4.43 -7.55
CA LYS A 297 -23.70 3.68 -7.40
C LYS A 297 -22.47 4.57 -7.49
N TRP A 298 -22.64 5.87 -7.78
CA TRP A 298 -21.53 6.81 -7.93
C TRP A 298 -21.63 7.95 -6.93
N TYR A 299 -20.48 8.37 -6.43
CA TYR A 299 -20.28 9.65 -5.79
C TYR A 299 -19.59 10.57 -6.80
N VAL A 300 -20.27 11.65 -7.17
CA VAL A 300 -19.84 12.59 -8.22
C VAL A 300 -19.80 14.04 -7.73
N ASP A 301 -19.80 14.26 -6.41
CA ASP A 301 -19.56 15.61 -5.88
C ASP A 301 -18.07 15.97 -5.97
N GLU A 302 -17.76 17.26 -5.97
CA GLU A 302 -16.39 17.76 -6.13
C GLU A 302 -15.60 17.77 -4.82
N ALA A 303 -16.30 17.74 -3.68
CA ALA A 303 -15.70 17.66 -2.36
C ALA A 303 -15.24 16.23 -2.05
N ILE A 304 -14.12 16.10 -1.33
CA ILE A 304 -13.66 14.81 -0.82
C ILE A 304 -14.71 14.28 0.17
N PRO A 305 -15.30 13.09 -0.06
CA PRO A 305 -16.31 12.56 0.83
C PRO A 305 -15.72 12.05 2.14
N TYR A 306 -16.55 12.04 3.17
CA TYR A 306 -16.38 11.17 4.32
C TYR A 306 -16.72 9.72 3.95
N LEU A 307 -16.09 8.77 4.62
CA LEU A 307 -16.20 7.34 4.31
C LEU A 307 -17.67 6.89 4.28
N GLY A 308 -18.48 7.30 5.26
CA GLY A 308 -19.90 6.94 5.33
C GLY A 308 -20.70 7.32 4.09
N ALA A 309 -20.42 8.50 3.51
CA ALA A 309 -21.06 8.94 2.27
C ALA A 309 -20.58 8.14 1.03
N ALA A 310 -19.33 7.69 1.05
CA ALA A 310 -18.69 6.96 -0.04
C ALA A 310 -19.01 5.45 -0.04
N ARG A 311 -19.38 4.86 1.11
CA ARG A 311 -19.65 3.41 1.23
C ARG A 311 -20.70 2.93 0.23
N GLY A 312 -20.42 1.77 -0.36
CA GLY A 312 -21.25 1.15 -1.40
C GLY A 312 -21.21 1.86 -2.75
N LYS A 313 -20.40 2.91 -2.93
CA LYS A 313 -20.31 3.71 -4.16
C LYS A 313 -18.91 3.72 -4.76
N LEU A 314 -18.86 3.99 -6.06
CA LEU A 314 -17.65 4.39 -6.77
C LEU A 314 -17.47 5.89 -6.65
N VAL A 315 -16.30 6.35 -6.20
CA VAL A 315 -15.95 7.77 -6.13
C VAL A 315 -15.20 8.14 -7.41
N LEU A 316 -15.75 9.06 -8.20
CA LEU A 316 -15.15 9.45 -9.47
C LEU A 316 -13.97 10.40 -9.25
N VAL A 317 -12.79 10.01 -9.76
CA VAL A 317 -11.62 10.88 -9.93
C VAL A 317 -11.53 11.23 -11.42
N ARG A 318 -11.90 12.47 -11.78
CA ARG A 318 -12.12 12.89 -13.16
C ARG A 318 -10.84 13.45 -13.79
N ARG A 319 -10.22 12.71 -14.72
CA ARG A 319 -9.05 13.16 -15.51
C ARG A 319 -9.40 13.49 -16.97
N TYR A 320 -10.61 13.96 -17.20
CA TYR A 320 -11.08 14.47 -18.50
C TYR A 320 -11.88 15.77 -18.30
N LYS A 321 -11.79 16.67 -19.28
CA LYS A 321 -12.51 17.96 -19.26
C LYS A 321 -14.00 17.77 -19.59
N LEU A 322 -14.84 18.48 -18.86
CA LEU A 322 -16.26 18.65 -19.19
C LEU A 322 -16.40 19.70 -20.30
N THR A 323 -17.54 19.68 -20.99
CA THR A 323 -17.94 20.85 -21.78
C THR A 323 -18.30 21.97 -20.81
N THR A 324 -17.58 23.09 -20.83
CA THR A 324 -18.08 24.33 -20.26
C THR A 324 -19.39 24.66 -20.96
N SER A 325 -20.50 24.66 -20.23
CA SER A 325 -21.70 25.39 -20.64
C SER A 325 -21.26 26.80 -21.00
N ALA A 326 -21.76 27.31 -22.13
CA ALA A 326 -21.35 28.51 -22.82
C ALA A 326 -20.85 29.65 -21.91
N SER A 327 -19.81 30.36 -22.34
CA SER A 327 -19.57 31.73 -21.86
C SER A 327 -20.90 32.49 -21.88
N PRO A 328 -21.30 33.19 -20.80
CA PRO A 328 -22.47 34.05 -20.88
C PRO A 328 -22.21 35.05 -22.01
N GLY A 329 -23.16 35.15 -22.94
CA GLY A 329 -23.16 36.28 -23.87
C GLY A 329 -23.23 37.59 -23.08
N PRO A 330 -22.83 38.73 -23.68
CA PRO A 330 -22.70 39.99 -22.95
C PRO A 330 -24.01 40.56 -22.36
N ASP A 331 -25.16 39.90 -22.55
CA ASP A 331 -26.50 40.45 -22.25
C ASP A 331 -27.40 39.54 -21.39
N THR A 332 -26.86 38.68 -20.52
CA THR A 332 -27.69 37.93 -19.55
C THR A 332 -27.50 38.44 -18.13
N ASP A 333 -28.34 39.41 -17.74
CA ASP A 333 -28.68 39.68 -16.34
C ASP A 333 -29.57 38.54 -15.83
N THR A 334 -28.96 37.57 -15.15
CA THR A 334 -29.69 36.57 -14.37
C THR A 334 -29.00 36.36 -13.03
N ASP A 335 -29.53 37.01 -11.99
CA ASP A 335 -29.41 36.60 -10.58
C ASP A 335 -30.15 35.26 -10.39
N THR A 336 -29.56 34.17 -10.88
CA THR A 336 -30.02 32.80 -10.64
C THR A 336 -28.86 31.98 -10.10
N ASP A 337 -29.00 31.53 -8.86
CA ASP A 337 -28.21 30.49 -8.18
C ASP A 337 -28.27 29.13 -8.93
N GLU A 338 -27.74 29.04 -10.15
CA GLU A 338 -27.58 27.76 -10.85
C GLU A 338 -26.12 27.29 -10.75
N ALA A 339 -25.78 26.66 -9.62
CA ALA A 339 -24.51 25.97 -9.49
C ALA A 339 -24.49 24.76 -10.44
N ALA A 340 -23.93 24.92 -11.63
CA ALA A 340 -23.53 23.79 -12.47
C ALA A 340 -22.04 23.43 -12.22
N PRO A 341 -21.69 22.83 -11.07
CA PRO A 341 -20.58 21.88 -11.09
C PRO A 341 -20.71 20.70 -10.10
N GLY A 342 -20.47 19.50 -10.63
CA GLY A 342 -20.15 18.30 -9.86
C GLY A 342 -20.15 17.04 -10.70
N LEU A 343 -18.99 16.61 -11.19
CA LEU A 343 -18.82 15.31 -11.88
C LEU A 343 -17.61 14.55 -11.33
N GLY A 344 -17.48 14.53 -10.02
CA GLY A 344 -16.42 13.91 -9.25
C GLY A 344 -15.26 14.84 -8.93
N LEU A 345 -14.26 14.29 -8.28
CA LEU A 345 -13.06 14.99 -7.86
C LEU A 345 -12.26 15.41 -9.09
N ASP A 346 -12.16 16.73 -9.34
CA ASP A 346 -11.50 17.27 -10.54
C ASP A 346 -9.98 17.08 -10.49
N ALA A 347 -9.50 16.20 -11.36
CA ALA A 347 -8.10 15.85 -11.53
C ALA A 347 -7.56 16.29 -12.90
N THR A 348 -8.15 17.31 -13.53
CA THR A 348 -7.76 17.77 -14.88
C THR A 348 -6.52 18.67 -14.89
N ALA A 349 -6.21 19.35 -13.80
CA ALA A 349 -5.00 20.17 -13.62
C ALA A 349 -3.75 19.34 -13.25
N TRP A 350 -3.72 18.07 -13.63
CA TRP A 350 -2.67 17.11 -13.28
C TRP A 350 -1.37 17.38 -14.04
N PRO A 351 -0.28 17.79 -13.37
CA PRO A 351 0.97 18.09 -14.04
C PRO A 351 1.64 16.82 -14.57
N ASN A 352 2.21 16.90 -15.77
CA ASN A 352 2.95 15.77 -16.35
C ASN A 352 4.26 15.51 -15.58
N ASN A 353 4.57 14.23 -15.35
CA ASN A 353 5.85 13.77 -14.82
C ASN A 353 6.29 14.46 -13.50
N ALA A 354 5.35 14.78 -12.61
CA ALA A 354 5.60 15.59 -11.43
C ALA A 354 6.20 14.79 -10.27
N THR A 355 7.30 15.26 -9.67
CA THR A 355 7.86 14.67 -8.45
C THR A 355 7.08 15.07 -7.18
N HIS A 356 6.39 16.21 -7.25
CA HIS A 356 5.43 16.71 -6.27
C HIS A 356 4.58 17.82 -6.91
N ALA A 357 3.27 17.81 -6.68
CA ALA A 357 2.40 18.95 -7.00
C ALA A 357 1.13 18.95 -6.14
N LEU A 358 0.57 20.13 -5.89
CA LEU A 358 -0.80 20.28 -5.40
C LEU A 358 -1.68 20.80 -6.54
N HIS A 359 -2.85 20.18 -6.74
CA HIS A 359 -3.86 20.68 -7.66
C HIS A 359 -5.26 20.16 -7.27
N GLY A 360 -6.26 21.03 -7.29
CA GLY A 360 -7.62 20.66 -6.88
C GLY A 360 -7.62 19.96 -5.51
N PRO A 361 -8.34 18.84 -5.35
CA PRO A 361 -8.37 18.07 -4.10
C PRO A 361 -7.19 17.09 -3.95
N PHE A 362 -6.07 17.27 -4.67
CA PHE A 362 -4.97 16.31 -4.72
C PHE A 362 -3.60 16.91 -4.39
N CYS A 363 -2.77 16.10 -3.73
CA CYS A 363 -1.33 16.26 -3.61
C CYS A 363 -0.68 15.04 -4.27
N ILE A 364 0.15 15.20 -5.28
CA ILE A 364 0.57 14.08 -6.14
C ILE A 364 2.08 13.95 -6.28
N GLN A 365 2.57 12.71 -6.36
CA GLN A 365 3.81 12.31 -7.03
C GLN A 365 3.47 11.36 -8.18
N ASP A 366 3.82 11.76 -9.40
CA ASP A 366 3.64 11.00 -10.65
C ASP A 366 4.85 11.18 -11.59
N PHE A 367 6.06 10.98 -11.05
CA PHE A 367 7.30 10.92 -11.82
C PHE A 367 7.33 9.61 -12.62
N CYS A 368 6.72 9.58 -13.79
CA CYS A 368 6.43 8.35 -14.54
C CYS A 368 7.33 8.13 -15.75
N GLU A 369 8.08 9.13 -16.22
CA GLU A 369 8.97 9.02 -17.39
C GLU A 369 10.37 8.52 -17.00
N ILE A 370 10.49 7.21 -16.80
CA ILE A 370 11.75 6.57 -16.41
C ILE A 370 12.57 6.25 -17.67
N MET A 371 13.36 7.21 -18.14
CA MET A 371 14.06 7.10 -19.43
C MET A 371 15.19 6.06 -19.46
N HIS A 372 15.83 5.82 -18.32
CA HIS A 372 16.95 4.89 -18.17
C HIS A 372 16.88 4.18 -16.81
N PRO A 373 17.36 2.91 -16.69
CA PRO A 373 17.31 2.17 -15.41
C PRO A 373 17.96 2.88 -14.23
N SER A 374 18.93 3.77 -14.48
CA SER A 374 19.56 4.61 -13.44
C SER A 374 18.61 5.60 -12.76
N PHE A 375 17.43 5.88 -13.34
CA PHE A 375 16.41 6.74 -12.72
C PHE A 375 15.40 5.97 -11.86
N ILE A 376 15.46 4.63 -11.83
CA ILE A 376 14.61 3.82 -10.96
C ILE A 376 14.85 4.15 -9.47
N PRO A 377 16.09 4.31 -8.99
CA PRO A 377 16.34 4.80 -7.63
C PRO A 377 15.75 6.18 -7.37
N HIS A 378 15.77 7.09 -8.35
CA HIS A 378 15.20 8.44 -8.19
C HIS A 378 13.68 8.37 -8.01
N LYS A 379 13.00 7.50 -8.78
CA LYS A 379 11.58 7.20 -8.59
C LYS A 379 11.29 6.73 -7.17
N LEU A 380 12.10 5.81 -6.65
CA LEU A 380 11.97 5.32 -5.27
C LEU A 380 12.16 6.46 -4.25
N THR A 381 13.16 7.33 -4.43
CA THR A 381 13.36 8.51 -3.58
C THR A 381 12.14 9.43 -3.58
N HIS A 382 11.56 9.72 -4.75
CA HIS A 382 10.35 10.54 -4.85
C HIS A 382 9.14 9.87 -4.19
N ALA A 383 9.00 8.55 -4.34
CA ALA A 383 7.95 7.78 -3.67
C ALA A 383 8.08 7.82 -2.15
N ASN A 384 9.29 7.60 -1.61
CA ASN A 384 9.55 7.65 -0.18
C ASN A 384 9.33 9.07 0.38
N ALA A 385 9.79 10.10 -0.32
CA ALA A 385 9.54 11.50 0.07
C ALA A 385 8.03 11.82 0.08
N HIS A 386 7.24 11.22 -0.81
CA HIS A 386 5.78 11.41 -0.81
C HIS A 386 5.10 10.65 0.34
N LEU A 387 5.60 9.48 0.74
CA LEU A 387 5.15 8.78 1.96
C LEU A 387 5.41 9.62 3.20
N VAL A 388 6.58 10.25 3.32
CA VAL A 388 6.89 11.15 4.43
C VAL A 388 5.91 12.32 4.46
N ARG A 389 5.65 12.96 3.32
CA ARG A 389 4.66 14.05 3.25
C ARG A 389 3.26 13.62 3.70
N ALA A 390 2.81 12.44 3.30
CA ALA A 390 1.50 11.90 3.70
C ALA A 390 1.47 11.46 5.18
N ALA A 391 2.59 10.99 5.72
CA ALA A 391 2.68 10.60 7.13
C ALA A 391 2.67 11.82 8.06
N SER A 392 3.23 12.94 7.61
CA SER A 392 3.34 14.19 8.39
C SER A 392 2.06 15.01 8.42
N THR A 393 1.00 14.59 7.74
CA THR A 393 -0.29 15.30 7.81
C THR A 393 -1.08 14.88 9.04
N THR A 394 -1.73 15.85 9.67
CA THR A 394 -2.83 15.62 10.60
C THR A 394 -4.16 15.89 9.89
N HIS A 395 -5.00 14.87 9.76
CA HIS A 395 -6.28 14.97 9.08
C HIS A 395 -7.38 15.48 10.00
N PHE A 396 -8.24 16.33 9.46
CA PHE A 396 -9.36 16.91 10.18
C PHE A 396 -10.54 15.93 10.23
N ILE A 397 -10.79 15.39 11.42
CA ILE A 397 -11.83 14.39 11.70
C ILE A 397 -12.89 15.03 12.61
N PRO A 398 -14.14 15.17 12.14
CA PRO A 398 -15.23 15.76 12.92
C PRO A 398 -15.48 14.99 14.22
N GLY A 399 -15.51 15.70 15.35
CA GLY A 399 -15.74 15.14 16.68
C GLY A 399 -14.52 14.46 17.32
N VAL A 400 -13.37 14.45 16.65
CA VAL A 400 -12.10 13.92 17.18
C VAL A 400 -11.13 15.05 17.43
N ASN A 401 -10.75 15.78 16.37
CA ASN A 401 -9.82 16.91 16.45
C ASN A 401 -10.36 18.19 15.78
N THR A 402 -11.60 18.15 15.31
CA THR A 402 -12.35 19.32 14.82
C THR A 402 -13.79 19.28 15.33
N ASP A 403 -14.47 20.42 15.31
CA ASP A 403 -15.86 20.51 15.76
C ASP A 403 -16.79 19.61 14.93
N ALA A 404 -17.69 18.88 15.60
CA ALA A 404 -18.58 17.94 14.91
C ALA A 404 -19.68 18.63 14.09
N THR A 405 -20.04 19.87 14.44
CA THR A 405 -21.13 20.63 13.81
C THR A 405 -20.64 21.55 12.69
N ASN A 406 -19.42 22.08 12.83
CA ASN A 406 -18.75 22.96 11.89
C ASN A 406 -17.31 22.45 11.65
N PRO A 407 -17.15 21.28 11.02
CA PRO A 407 -15.85 20.67 10.85
C PRO A 407 -14.96 21.48 9.90
N VAL A 408 -13.65 21.42 10.13
CA VAL A 408 -12.68 21.90 9.14
C VAL A 408 -12.77 20.97 7.91
N PRO A 409 -12.85 21.51 6.68
CA PRO A 409 -12.96 20.69 5.47
C PRO A 409 -11.79 19.70 5.32
N PRO A 410 -12.02 18.53 4.70
CA PRO A 410 -10.96 17.57 4.42
C PRO A 410 -9.77 18.17 3.65
N GLY A 411 -8.56 17.81 4.05
CA GLY A 411 -7.34 18.09 3.29
C GLY A 411 -7.25 17.27 2.00
N PRO A 412 -6.24 17.51 1.14
CA PRO A 412 -6.12 16.87 -0.15
C PRO A 412 -5.85 15.36 -0.05
N LEU A 413 -6.26 14.60 -1.07
CA LEU A 413 -5.87 13.21 -1.29
C LEU A 413 -4.41 13.14 -1.76
N TYR A 414 -3.55 12.51 -0.98
CA TYR A 414 -2.15 12.26 -1.35
C TYR A 414 -2.07 11.07 -2.29
N LEU A 415 -1.66 11.27 -3.55
CA LEU A 415 -1.54 10.23 -4.58
C LEU A 415 -0.07 9.95 -4.88
N ASN A 416 0.39 8.76 -4.54
CA ASN A 416 1.78 8.34 -4.74
C ASN A 416 1.85 7.22 -5.79
N PHE A 417 2.12 7.59 -7.04
CA PHE A 417 2.34 6.59 -8.09
C PHE A 417 3.73 6.00 -7.93
N LEU A 418 3.81 4.69 -7.73
CA LEU A 418 5.06 3.92 -7.73
C LEU A 418 5.44 3.49 -9.16
N SER A 419 4.45 3.45 -10.05
CA SER A 419 4.57 3.12 -11.46
C SER A 419 5.38 4.15 -12.25
N GLY A 420 5.95 3.68 -13.34
CA GLY A 420 6.62 4.48 -14.36
C GLY A 420 6.95 3.59 -15.54
N SER A 421 7.35 4.16 -16.66
CA SER A 421 7.84 3.37 -17.79
C SER A 421 8.64 4.19 -18.79
N ASN A 422 9.42 3.49 -19.62
CA ASN A 422 9.73 3.94 -20.97
C ASN A 422 9.57 2.74 -21.91
N PHE A 423 8.69 2.88 -22.90
CA PHE A 423 8.35 1.83 -23.84
C PHE A 423 9.57 1.30 -24.63
N PHE A 424 10.45 2.20 -25.05
CA PHE A 424 11.59 1.89 -25.93
C PHE A 424 12.78 1.31 -25.17
N ASN A 425 12.77 1.35 -23.84
CA ASN A 425 13.85 0.82 -23.01
C ASN A 425 13.35 -0.37 -22.17
N ARG A 426 13.81 -1.57 -22.53
CA ARG A 426 13.44 -2.82 -21.85
C ARG A 426 13.79 -2.84 -20.36
N GLY A 427 14.82 -2.08 -19.96
CA GLY A 427 15.24 -1.98 -18.57
C GLY A 427 14.31 -1.14 -17.69
N THR A 428 13.36 -0.43 -18.30
CA THR A 428 12.42 0.50 -17.65
C THR A 428 10.98 0.14 -18.00
N TRP A 429 10.72 -1.12 -18.31
CA TRP A 429 9.35 -1.62 -18.42
C TRP A 429 8.70 -1.75 -17.04
N PRO A 430 7.35 -1.70 -16.95
CA PRO A 430 6.62 -1.70 -15.68
C PRO A 430 7.11 -2.74 -14.67
N GLU A 431 7.35 -3.97 -15.13
CA GLU A 431 7.85 -5.08 -14.30
C GLU A 431 9.21 -4.78 -13.64
N LYS A 432 10.14 -4.18 -14.38
CA LYS A 432 11.48 -3.85 -13.88
C LYS A 432 11.45 -2.75 -12.84
N ILE A 433 10.61 -1.75 -13.05
CA ILE A 433 10.44 -0.62 -12.13
C ILE A 433 9.74 -1.11 -10.87
N ALA A 434 8.60 -1.81 -10.99
CA ALA A 434 7.83 -2.33 -9.86
C ALA A 434 8.69 -3.23 -8.97
N ARG A 435 9.53 -4.09 -9.54
CA ARG A 435 10.44 -4.98 -8.79
C ARG A 435 11.38 -4.23 -7.83
N VAL A 436 11.80 -3.02 -8.20
CA VAL A 436 12.68 -2.18 -7.38
C VAL A 436 11.87 -1.24 -6.50
N VAL A 437 10.90 -0.51 -7.08
CA VAL A 437 10.17 0.55 -6.37
C VAL A 437 9.18 -0.02 -5.37
N ASN A 438 8.38 -1.03 -5.70
CA ASN A 438 7.45 -1.63 -4.73
C ASN A 438 8.23 -2.25 -3.56
N ARG A 439 9.32 -2.98 -3.86
CA ARG A 439 10.18 -3.56 -2.84
C ARG A 439 10.84 -2.49 -1.97
N GLY A 440 11.35 -1.41 -2.57
CA GLY A 440 11.99 -0.33 -1.85
C GLY A 440 11.03 0.46 -0.96
N VAL A 441 9.79 0.68 -1.41
CA VAL A 441 8.73 1.32 -0.61
C VAL A 441 8.28 0.42 0.54
N GLU A 442 8.14 -0.89 0.28
CA GLU A 442 7.87 -1.88 1.32
C GLU A 442 8.98 -1.89 2.39
N GLU A 443 10.24 -1.94 1.96
CA GLU A 443 11.40 -1.82 2.84
C GLU A 443 11.38 -0.49 3.62
N TRP A 444 11.03 0.64 3.00
CA TRP A 444 10.89 1.93 3.68
C TRP A 444 9.84 1.90 4.79
N ILE A 445 8.65 1.37 4.51
CA ILE A 445 7.56 1.22 5.49
C ILE A 445 8.00 0.37 6.69
N CYS A 446 8.71 -0.73 6.42
CA CYS A 446 9.22 -1.64 7.45
C CYS A 446 10.43 -1.10 8.23
N THR A 447 11.14 -0.11 7.70
CA THR A 447 12.37 0.39 8.33
C THR A 447 12.19 1.71 9.06
N GLY A 448 11.52 2.70 8.46
CA GLY A 448 11.57 4.07 8.98
C GLY A 448 10.41 4.99 8.67
N HIS A 449 9.32 4.51 8.08
CA HIS A 449 8.12 5.34 7.85
C HIS A 449 7.58 5.91 9.16
N HIS A 450 7.36 7.21 9.24
CA HIS A 450 6.81 7.88 10.44
C HIS A 450 7.63 7.67 11.73
N LEU A 451 8.96 7.50 11.64
CA LEU A 451 9.86 7.68 12.78
C LEU A 451 10.26 9.15 12.93
N ALA A 452 10.48 9.63 14.16
CA ALA A 452 10.92 11.00 14.46
C ALA A 452 12.21 11.37 13.71
N THR A 453 13.14 10.43 13.70
CA THR A 453 14.33 10.46 12.85
C THR A 453 14.26 9.22 11.96
N PRO A 454 14.00 9.36 10.65
CA PRO A 454 14.02 8.23 9.72
C PRO A 454 15.36 7.50 9.79
N VAL A 455 15.40 6.22 9.41
CA VAL A 455 16.62 5.36 9.46
C VAL A 455 17.72 5.80 8.44
N GLY A 456 17.59 7.01 7.92
CA GLY A 456 18.47 7.72 7.02
C GLY A 456 17.68 8.82 6.30
N ASP A 457 18.37 9.83 5.81
CA ASP A 457 17.78 10.79 4.86
C ASP A 457 17.33 9.98 3.62
N PRO A 458 16.13 10.22 3.04
CA PRO A 458 15.75 9.66 1.74
C PRO A 458 16.82 9.80 0.65
N GLN A 459 17.75 10.75 0.78
CA GLN A 459 18.92 10.94 -0.08
C GLN A 459 20.20 10.21 0.42
N THR A 460 20.33 9.88 1.71
CA THR A 460 21.49 9.18 2.29
C THR A 460 21.07 8.20 3.42
N PRO A 461 20.91 6.89 3.11
CA PRO A 461 20.58 5.88 4.11
C PRO A 461 21.70 5.67 5.14
N GLY A 462 21.40 5.62 6.45
CA GLY A 462 22.33 5.02 7.44
C GLY A 462 22.75 5.83 8.67
N HIS A 463 22.22 7.04 8.92
CA HIS A 463 22.48 7.76 10.18
C HIS A 463 21.17 8.19 10.86
N ALA A 464 20.95 7.72 12.09
CA ALA A 464 19.95 8.25 12.99
C ALA A 464 20.54 8.29 14.42
N SER A 465 20.50 9.47 15.05
CA SER A 465 20.71 9.65 16.49
C SER A 465 19.38 9.45 17.22
N VAL A 466 19.39 8.73 18.33
CA VAL A 466 18.19 8.36 19.11
C VAL A 466 18.16 9.17 20.39
N GLU A 467 17.03 9.84 20.68
CA GLU A 467 16.68 10.33 22.02
C GLU A 467 15.57 9.42 22.57
N GLY A 468 15.81 8.73 23.70
CA GLY A 468 14.87 7.78 24.30
C GLY A 468 15.55 6.66 25.11
N VAL A 469 14.76 5.71 25.63
CA VAL A 469 15.26 4.45 26.23
C VAL A 469 16.27 3.83 25.27
N GLU A 470 17.45 3.43 25.75
CA GLU A 470 18.56 2.96 24.88
C GLU A 470 18.08 1.94 23.82
N GLY A 471 18.02 2.37 22.55
CA GLY A 471 17.70 1.52 21.41
C GLY A 471 16.26 1.57 20.87
N VAL A 472 15.34 2.32 21.49
CA VAL A 472 13.97 2.55 20.96
C VAL A 472 13.94 3.84 20.12
N ARG A 473 13.46 3.77 18.88
CA ARG A 473 13.23 4.92 18.00
C ARG A 473 11.76 5.34 18.04
N GLY A 474 11.52 6.62 18.33
CA GLY A 474 10.19 7.21 18.47
C GLY A 474 9.48 7.57 17.16
N VAL A 475 8.22 7.97 17.29
CA VAL A 475 7.28 8.30 16.21
C VAL A 475 7.44 9.74 15.74
N GLY A 476 7.25 10.01 14.45
CA GLY A 476 7.27 11.36 13.89
C GLY A 476 5.97 12.13 14.12
N GLU A 477 5.96 13.42 13.74
CA GLU A 477 4.72 14.21 13.73
C GLU A 477 3.77 13.77 12.62
N GLY A 478 2.45 13.96 12.82
CA GLY A 478 1.37 13.60 11.89
C GLY A 478 0.66 12.29 12.23
N ASP A 479 -0.19 11.80 11.33
CA ASP A 479 -1.04 10.61 11.56
C ASP A 479 -0.39 9.29 11.11
N GLY A 480 0.78 9.34 10.46
CA GLY A 480 1.51 8.15 10.01
C GLY A 480 0.93 7.42 8.81
N GLY A 481 -0.08 8.00 8.15
CA GLY A 481 -0.70 7.47 6.94
C GLY A 481 0.23 7.45 5.72
N ALA A 482 -0.21 6.80 4.64
CA ALA A 482 0.50 6.72 3.36
C ALA A 482 -0.22 7.43 2.20
N GLY A 483 -1.43 7.94 2.43
CA GLY A 483 -2.34 8.35 1.35
C GLY A 483 -2.68 7.18 0.43
N VAL A 484 -2.90 7.47 -0.85
CA VAL A 484 -3.12 6.47 -1.90
C VAL A 484 -1.79 6.05 -2.51
N VAL A 485 -1.43 4.76 -2.39
CA VAL A 485 -0.20 4.20 -2.98
C VAL A 485 -0.55 3.40 -4.22
N VAL A 486 -0.20 3.91 -5.41
CA VAL A 486 -0.62 3.34 -6.70
C VAL A 486 0.50 2.49 -7.31
N MET A 487 0.27 1.18 -7.44
CA MET A 487 1.29 0.17 -7.78
C MET A 487 1.10 -0.46 -9.16
N ASP A 488 2.20 -0.91 -9.74
CA ASP A 488 2.23 -1.91 -10.83
C ASP A 488 2.51 -3.30 -10.26
N MET A 489 2.12 -4.35 -11.00
CA MET A 489 2.43 -5.77 -10.74
C MET A 489 1.96 -6.29 -9.38
N VAL A 490 0.80 -5.82 -8.88
CA VAL A 490 0.28 -6.32 -7.61
C VAL A 490 -0.09 -7.81 -7.70
N GLY A 491 0.23 -8.57 -6.66
CA GLY A 491 -0.04 -10.01 -6.62
C GLY A 491 0.93 -10.88 -7.41
N ASP A 492 1.96 -10.30 -8.03
CA ASP A 492 2.97 -11.10 -8.75
C ASP A 492 3.70 -12.05 -7.79
N GLY A 493 3.83 -13.31 -8.20
CA GLY A 493 4.32 -14.39 -7.33
C GLY A 493 3.48 -14.62 -6.06
N GLY A 494 2.23 -14.15 -6.01
CA GLY A 494 1.39 -14.18 -4.81
C GLY A 494 1.77 -13.13 -3.75
N ASN A 495 2.64 -12.17 -4.09
CA ASN A 495 3.07 -11.13 -3.17
C ASN A 495 2.04 -10.00 -3.08
N TRP A 496 1.41 -9.89 -1.91
CA TRP A 496 0.46 -8.83 -1.57
C TRP A 496 0.95 -7.97 -0.39
N ASP A 497 2.18 -8.16 0.07
CA ASP A 497 2.62 -7.62 1.35
C ASP A 497 2.60 -6.09 1.37
N LEU A 498 3.06 -5.40 0.31
CA LEU A 498 2.94 -3.95 0.23
C LEU A 498 1.48 -3.47 0.29
N VAL A 499 0.55 -4.15 -0.39
CA VAL A 499 -0.88 -3.83 -0.32
C VAL A 499 -1.38 -3.95 1.12
N ARG A 500 -1.01 -5.02 1.81
CA ARG A 500 -1.40 -5.28 3.20
C ARG A 500 -0.78 -4.29 4.18
N LEU A 501 0.47 -3.89 3.96
CA LEU A 501 1.13 -2.85 4.75
C LEU A 501 0.40 -1.52 4.60
N VAL A 502 0.07 -1.09 3.37
CA VAL A 502 -0.67 0.16 3.14
C VAL A 502 -2.02 0.14 3.85
N VAL A 503 -2.75 -0.97 3.79
CA VAL A 503 -3.99 -1.14 4.57
C VAL A 503 -3.71 -1.05 6.08
N GLY A 504 -2.64 -1.70 6.54
CA GLY A 504 -2.22 -1.68 7.94
C GLY A 504 -1.88 -0.28 8.47
N LEU A 505 -1.39 0.64 7.62
CA LEU A 505 -1.05 2.01 8.00
C LEU A 505 -2.25 2.88 8.41
N ASN A 506 -3.49 2.38 8.27
CA ASN A 506 -4.67 3.00 8.90
C ASN A 506 -4.71 2.82 10.43
N MET A 507 -3.77 2.07 11.01
CA MET A 507 -3.60 1.86 12.44
C MET A 507 -3.44 3.14 13.27
N GLY A 508 -2.64 4.11 12.81
CA GLY A 508 -2.40 5.36 13.55
C GLY A 508 -3.64 6.25 13.61
N LEU A 509 -4.38 6.26 12.49
CA LEU A 509 -5.69 6.90 12.43
C LEU A 509 -6.69 6.26 13.41
N LEU A 510 -6.72 4.92 13.46
CA LEU A 510 -7.60 4.19 14.38
C LEU A 510 -7.24 4.42 15.85
N GLU A 511 -5.95 4.51 16.17
CA GLU A 511 -5.48 4.86 17.51
C GLU A 511 -5.94 6.27 17.91
N THR A 512 -5.74 7.26 17.03
CA THR A 512 -6.18 8.64 17.27
C THR A 512 -7.68 8.72 17.56
N VAL A 513 -8.49 8.02 16.78
CA VAL A 513 -9.94 7.99 16.97
C VAL A 513 -10.34 7.25 18.26
N ARG A 514 -9.61 6.20 18.66
CA ARG A 514 -9.85 5.49 19.92
C ARG A 514 -9.52 6.34 21.15
N CYS A 515 -8.44 7.12 21.11
CA CYS A 515 -8.06 7.99 22.23
C CYS A 515 -9.02 9.15 22.46
N ALA A 516 -9.80 9.53 21.45
CA ALA A 516 -10.77 10.63 21.52
C ALA A 516 -12.18 10.19 21.99
N MET A 517 -12.48 8.89 21.95
CA MET A 517 -13.73 8.30 22.47
C MET A 517 -13.57 7.84 23.91
#